data_AF-A0AA38I527-F1
#
_entry.id   AF-A0AA38I527-F1
#
_cell.length_a   1.000
_cell.length_b   1.000
_cell.length_c   1.000
_cell.angle_alpha   90.00
_cell.angle_beta   90.00
_cell.angle_gamma   90.00
#
_symmetry.space_group_name_H-M   'P 1'
#
loop_
_entity.id
_entity.type
_entity.pdbx_description
1 polymer ?
#
loop_
_entity_poly.entity_id
_entity_poly.type
_entity_poly.pdbx_seq_one_letter_code
_entity_poly.pdbx_strand_id
1 'polypeptide(L)'
;MADRLGQDSNFINQLLFSGEPTFSWNGHVNHHNSRYWWNTNPHWMDELHTPYPQKINVWCGIIGRHIVGFFFINGNLTSDKYPRLSQQSIVPQHRQIFPNYENPNLLAETIWFQQDLAPPHFGCQVRHYLNEAFPGRWIGRRGVVKWPARSLDLTPLDFFLWVKNRVYVIDHMESKNSKKKYRMLLLIFLLLSKTFI
;
A
#
# COMPACT_ATOMS: atom_id res chain seq x y z
N MET A 1 -14.72 -12.33 -3.28
CA MET A 1 -14.65 -10.89 -3.57
C MET A 1 -15.77 -10.50 -4.52
N ALA A 2 -15.81 -11.05 -5.74
CA ALA A 2 -16.91 -10.83 -6.69
C ALA A 2 -18.30 -11.12 -6.11
N ASP A 3 -18.48 -12.24 -5.40
CA ASP A 3 -19.79 -12.58 -4.80
C ASP A 3 -20.27 -11.55 -3.76
N ARG A 4 -19.34 -11.00 -2.96
CA ARG A 4 -19.65 -9.94 -1.97
C ARG A 4 -20.02 -8.63 -2.65
N LEU A 5 -19.33 -8.28 -3.74
CA LEU A 5 -19.65 -7.11 -4.56
C LEU A 5 -21.02 -7.22 -5.23
N GLY A 6 -21.42 -8.43 -5.64
CA GLY A 6 -22.74 -8.70 -6.20
C GLY A 6 -23.86 -8.62 -5.17
N GLN A 7 -23.56 -8.83 -3.88
CA GLN A 7 -24.52 -8.78 -2.78
C GLN A 7 -24.69 -7.37 -2.21
N ASP A 8 -23.59 -6.62 -2.07
CA ASP A 8 -23.60 -5.27 -1.51
C ASP A 8 -22.75 -4.32 -2.36
N SER A 9 -23.44 -3.42 -3.08
CA SER A 9 -22.81 -2.38 -3.89
C SER A 9 -21.98 -1.38 -3.07
N ASN A 10 -22.24 -1.23 -1.77
CA ASN A 10 -21.49 -0.34 -0.89
C ASN A 10 -20.24 -0.98 -0.28
N PHE A 11 -20.04 -2.29 -0.48
CA PHE A 11 -18.91 -3.04 0.07
C PHE A 11 -17.55 -2.42 -0.28
N ILE A 12 -17.38 -1.89 -1.50
CA ILE A 12 -16.14 -1.24 -1.93
C ILE A 12 -15.80 -0.01 -1.08
N ASN A 13 -16.80 0.77 -0.68
CA ASN A 13 -16.59 1.97 0.14
C ASN A 13 -16.18 1.63 1.57
N GLN A 14 -16.41 0.39 1.99
CA GLN A 14 -16.06 -0.14 3.31
C GLN A 14 -14.77 -0.96 3.29
N LEU A 15 -14.18 -1.19 2.10
CA LEU A 15 -12.98 -2.00 1.96
C LEU A 15 -11.71 -1.14 2.06
N LEU A 16 -10.92 -1.40 3.09
CA LEU A 16 -9.55 -0.90 3.24
C LEU A 16 -8.60 -1.73 2.39
N PHE A 17 -8.20 -1.15 1.26
CA PHE A 17 -7.07 -1.66 0.49
C PHE A 17 -5.77 -1.19 1.11
N SER A 18 -4.83 -2.11 1.34
CA SER A 18 -3.51 -1.80 1.90
C SER A 18 -2.39 -2.29 0.98
N GLY A 19 -1.24 -1.62 1.06
CA GLY A 19 -0.09 -1.97 0.23
C GLY A 19 1.20 -1.29 0.66
N GLU A 20 2.32 -1.93 0.35
CA GLU A 20 3.65 -1.52 0.79
C GLU A 20 4.64 -1.30 -0.36
N PRO A 21 4.60 -0.15 -1.07
CA PRO A 21 5.60 0.13 -2.09
C PRO A 21 7.00 0.35 -1.48
N THR A 22 7.99 -0.18 -2.21
CA THR A 22 9.40 0.19 -2.05
C THR A 22 9.77 1.28 -3.05
N PHE A 23 10.35 2.38 -2.57
CA PHE A 23 10.98 3.42 -3.38
C PHE A 23 12.49 3.38 -3.17
N SER A 24 13.26 3.22 -4.25
CA SER A 24 14.72 3.34 -4.24
C SER A 24 15.17 4.74 -4.66
N TRP A 25 16.27 5.23 -4.09
CA TRP A 25 16.81 6.57 -4.39
C TRP A 25 17.48 6.71 -5.76
N ASN A 26 17.63 5.60 -6.49
CA ASN A 26 18.23 5.59 -7.82
C ASN A 26 17.21 5.71 -8.95
N GLY A 27 15.94 6.04 -8.67
CA GLY A 27 14.95 6.16 -9.73
C GLY A 27 14.28 4.84 -10.16
N HIS A 28 14.72 3.71 -9.61
CA HIS A 28 14.34 2.40 -10.16
C HIS A 28 12.87 2.05 -9.94
N VAL A 29 12.16 1.90 -11.05
CA VAL A 29 10.78 1.46 -11.09
C VAL A 29 10.74 -0.08 -11.06
N ASN A 30 9.85 -0.67 -10.25
CA ASN A 30 9.71 -2.12 -10.25
C ASN A 30 9.16 -2.59 -11.61
N HIS A 31 9.96 -3.29 -12.41
CA HIS A 31 9.58 -3.79 -13.74
C HIS A 31 8.31 -4.64 -13.73
N HIS A 32 7.98 -5.31 -12.61
CA HIS A 32 6.73 -6.06 -12.49
C HIS A 32 5.48 -5.17 -12.51
N ASN A 33 5.62 -3.90 -12.10
CA ASN A 33 4.54 -2.90 -12.10
C ASN A 33 4.65 -1.92 -13.28
N SER A 34 5.61 -2.10 -14.18
CA SER A 34 5.83 -1.22 -15.33
C SER A 34 6.22 -2.04 -16.54
N ARG A 35 5.22 -2.78 -17.02
CA ARG A 35 5.35 -3.64 -18.20
C ARG A 35 4.88 -2.87 -19.42
N TYR A 36 5.82 -2.59 -20.32
CA TYR A 36 5.54 -1.98 -21.61
C TYR A 36 5.55 -3.07 -22.68
N TRP A 37 4.55 -3.07 -23.55
CA TRP A 37 4.47 -3.99 -24.69
C TRP A 37 4.83 -3.23 -25.96
N TRP A 38 5.64 -3.84 -26.82
CA TRP A 38 6.01 -3.29 -28.12
C TRP A 38 6.06 -4.40 -29.18
N ASN A 39 5.77 -4.04 -30.43
CA ASN A 39 5.71 -5.00 -31.54
C ASN A 39 7.10 -5.51 -31.99
N THR A 40 8.15 -4.77 -31.63
CA THR A 40 9.56 -5.08 -31.93
C THR A 40 10.39 -4.80 -30.68
N ASN A 41 11.38 -5.65 -30.40
CA ASN A 41 12.22 -5.51 -29.21
C ASN A 41 12.97 -4.16 -29.26
N PRO A 42 12.74 -3.23 -28.30
CA PRO A 42 13.36 -1.91 -28.31
C PRO A 42 14.85 -1.94 -27.90
N HIS A 43 15.42 -3.10 -27.56
CA HIS A 43 16.80 -3.24 -27.05
C HIS A 43 17.11 -2.31 -25.87
N TRP A 44 16.10 -1.98 -25.06
CA TRP A 44 16.28 -1.12 -23.91
C TRP A 44 17.07 -1.88 -22.83
N MET A 45 18.28 -1.40 -22.56
CA MET A 45 19.07 -1.80 -21.40
C MET A 45 19.20 -0.59 -20.47
N ASP A 46 18.84 -0.78 -19.20
CA ASP A 46 19.07 0.20 -18.15
C ASP A 46 20.35 -0.24 -17.43
N GLU A 47 21.46 0.45 -17.68
CA GLU A 47 22.70 0.22 -16.93
C GLU A 47 22.51 0.78 -15.53
N LEU A 48 22.46 -0.04 -14.48
CA LEU A 48 22.84 0.36 -13.12
C LEU A 48 22.82 -0.84 -12.14
N HIS A 49 24.02 -1.32 -11.81
CA HIS A 49 24.26 -2.24 -10.70
C HIS A 49 24.85 -1.47 -9.51
N THR A 50 24.01 -1.09 -8.54
CA THR A 50 24.47 -1.03 -7.15
C THR A 50 23.80 -2.16 -6.38
N PRO A 51 24.55 -3.09 -5.77
CA PRO A 51 23.95 -4.24 -5.05
C PRO A 51 23.16 -3.83 -3.79
N TYR A 52 23.31 -2.57 -3.33
CA TYR A 52 22.66 -2.04 -2.13
C TYR A 52 22.01 -0.68 -2.39
N PRO A 53 20.96 -0.60 -3.22
CA PRO A 53 20.24 0.66 -3.40
C PRO A 53 19.59 1.03 -2.07
N GLN A 54 19.85 2.26 -1.62
CA GLN A 54 19.14 2.79 -0.46
C GLN A 54 17.65 2.93 -0.81
N LYS A 55 16.81 2.35 0.04
CA LYS A 55 15.37 2.19 -0.19
C LYS A 55 14.56 2.64 1.00
N ILE A 56 13.36 3.11 0.72
CA ILE A 56 12.33 3.44 1.70
C ILE A 56 11.11 2.57 1.39
N ASN A 57 10.61 1.86 2.40
CA ASN A 57 9.35 1.16 2.35
C ASN A 57 8.29 2.04 3.01
N VAL A 58 7.15 2.19 2.36
CA VAL A 58 6.01 2.98 2.86
C VAL A 58 4.80 2.07 2.88
N TRP A 59 4.00 2.13 3.93
CA TRP A 59 2.66 1.55 3.96
C TRP A 59 1.64 2.63 3.62
N CYS A 60 0.63 2.30 2.83
CA CYS A 60 -0.55 3.15 2.64
C CYS A 60 -1.83 2.32 2.66
N GLY A 61 -2.92 2.99 3.04
CA GLY A 61 -4.26 2.44 3.01
C GLY A 61 -5.25 3.41 2.37
N ILE A 62 -6.18 2.88 1.57
CA ILE A 62 -7.30 3.63 0.98
C ILE A 62 -8.60 2.93 1.36
N ILE A 63 -9.58 3.72 1.84
CA ILE A 63 -10.96 3.29 2.13
C ILE A 63 -11.91 4.21 1.39
N GLY A 64 -12.66 3.68 0.41
CA GLY A 64 -13.54 4.50 -0.42
C GLY A 64 -12.78 5.66 -1.07
N ARG A 65 -13.07 6.89 -0.63
CA ARG A 65 -12.41 8.13 -1.09
C ARG A 65 -11.35 8.68 -0.12
N HIS A 66 -11.11 8.01 1.00
CA HIS A 66 -10.21 8.49 2.05
C HIS A 66 -8.88 7.75 2.00
N ILE A 67 -7.79 8.50 2.08
CA ILE A 67 -6.47 7.95 2.36
C ILE A 67 -6.33 7.84 3.88
N VAL A 68 -6.04 6.64 4.38
CA VAL A 68 -5.81 6.42 5.81
C VAL A 68 -4.54 7.15 6.23
N GLY A 69 -3.45 6.93 5.51
CA GLY A 69 -2.19 7.63 5.76
C GLY A 69 -1.00 6.96 5.07
N PHE A 70 0.18 7.53 5.31
CA PHE A 70 1.47 6.99 4.85
C PHE A 70 2.34 6.73 6.06
N PHE A 71 2.73 5.47 6.27
CA PHE A 71 3.58 5.09 7.39
C PHE A 71 4.91 4.52 6.90
N PHE A 72 6.01 5.07 7.39
CA PHE A 72 7.34 4.63 6.97
C PHE A 72 7.75 3.37 7.71
N ILE A 73 8.17 2.36 6.94
CA ILE A 73 8.68 1.10 7.46
C ILE A 73 10.21 1.20 7.46
N ASN A 74 10.82 1.08 8.65
CA ASN A 74 12.27 1.04 8.75
C ASN A 74 12.81 -0.34 8.35
N GLY A 75 13.56 -0.36 7.25
CA GLY A 75 14.06 -1.60 6.63
C GLY A 75 12.94 -2.42 5.99
N ASN A 76 13.15 -3.74 5.87
CA ASN A 76 12.14 -4.63 5.30
C ASN A 76 10.99 -4.87 6.28
N LEU A 77 9.78 -5.01 5.72
CA LEU A 77 8.62 -5.49 6.47
C LEU A 77 8.79 -6.97 6.79
N THR A 78 8.56 -7.33 8.05
CA THR A 78 8.58 -8.71 8.53
C THR A 78 7.29 -8.99 9.27
N SER A 79 6.98 -10.28 9.45
CA SER A 79 5.79 -10.73 10.17
C SER A 79 5.72 -10.21 11.61
N ASP A 80 6.85 -9.86 12.24
CA ASP A 80 6.90 -9.30 13.59
C ASP A 80 6.75 -7.78 13.62
N LYS A 81 7.12 -7.09 12.53
CA LYS A 81 7.00 -5.62 12.41
C LYS A 81 5.61 -5.20 11.97
N TYR A 82 4.95 -6.01 11.14
CA TYR A 82 3.66 -5.65 10.56
C TYR A 82 2.55 -5.44 11.61
N PRO A 83 2.34 -6.34 12.60
CA PRO A 83 1.35 -6.11 13.64
C PRO A 83 1.64 -4.84 14.46
N ARG A 84 2.92 -4.56 14.75
CA ARG A 84 3.33 -3.35 15.49
C ARG A 84 3.01 -2.09 14.71
N LEU A 85 3.34 -2.04 13.43
CA LEU A 85 2.98 -0.94 12.53
C LEU A 85 1.47 -0.70 12.55
N SER A 86 0.70 -1.78 12.49
CA SER A 86 -0.76 -1.69 12.49
C SER A 86 -1.31 -1.14 13.81
N GLN A 87 -0.85 -1.66 14.95
CA GLN A 87 -1.28 -1.20 16.27
C GLN A 87 -0.85 0.24 16.58
N GLN A 88 0.36 0.63 16.19
CA GLN A 88 0.95 1.92 16.56
C GLN A 88 0.53 3.06 15.63
N SER A 89 0.19 2.76 14.38
CA SER A 89 0.00 3.80 13.37
C SER A 89 -1.31 3.65 12.60
N ILE A 90 -1.58 2.46 12.05
CA ILE A 90 -2.74 2.24 11.17
C ILE A 90 -4.05 2.32 11.95
N VAL A 91 -4.16 1.61 13.07
CA VAL A 91 -5.37 1.54 13.90
C VAL A 91 -5.75 2.90 14.51
N PRO A 92 -4.83 3.65 15.13
CA PRO A 92 -5.16 4.99 15.63
C PRO A 92 -5.67 5.93 14.54
N GLN A 93 -5.00 5.94 13.38
CA GLN A 93 -5.39 6.77 12.25
C GLN A 93 -6.76 6.36 11.68
N HIS A 94 -7.01 5.05 11.57
CA HIS A 94 -8.31 4.55 11.17
C HIS A 94 -9.40 5.01 12.14
N ARG A 95 -9.20 4.89 13.46
CA ARG A 95 -10.19 5.31 14.46
C ARG A 95 -10.48 6.81 14.39
N GLN A 96 -9.52 7.61 13.97
CA GLN A 96 -9.74 9.05 13.77
C GLN A 96 -10.61 9.34 12.55
N ILE A 97 -10.41 8.63 11.43
CA ILE A 97 -11.15 8.85 10.18
C ILE A 97 -12.54 8.19 10.24
N PHE A 98 -12.60 6.99 10.82
CA PHE A 98 -13.81 6.18 10.96
C PHE A 98 -13.98 5.78 12.43
N PRO A 99 -14.44 6.72 13.28
CA PRO A 99 -14.68 6.45 14.68
C PRO A 99 -15.83 5.45 14.85
N ASN A 100 -15.65 4.51 15.76
CA ASN A 100 -16.76 3.71 16.26
C ASN A 100 -17.41 4.50 17.40
N TYR A 101 -18.63 5.00 17.17
CA TYR A 101 -19.37 5.84 18.12
C TYR A 101 -19.87 5.06 19.35
N GLU A 102 -20.07 3.75 19.23
CA GLU A 102 -20.50 2.90 20.34
C GLU A 102 -19.31 2.53 21.24
N ASN A 103 -18.16 2.23 20.64
CA ASN A 103 -16.94 1.90 21.37
C ASN A 103 -15.68 2.46 20.68
N PRO A 104 -15.14 3.59 21.17
CA PRO A 104 -13.94 4.22 20.61
C PRO A 104 -12.68 3.35 20.61
N ASN A 105 -12.64 2.28 21.42
CA ASN A 105 -11.51 1.35 21.47
C ASN A 105 -11.56 0.30 20.35
N LEU A 106 -12.67 0.16 19.63
CA LEU A 106 -12.82 -0.80 18.54
C LEU A 106 -12.72 -0.10 17.19
N LEU A 107 -12.30 -0.87 16.17
CA LEU A 107 -12.41 -0.41 14.78
C LEU A 107 -13.89 -0.44 14.37
N ALA A 108 -14.27 0.45 13.45
CA ALA A 108 -15.61 0.44 12.89
C ALA A 108 -15.95 -0.96 12.34
N GLU A 109 -17.10 -1.50 12.75
CA GLU A 109 -17.53 -2.87 12.40
C GLU A 109 -17.87 -3.03 10.92
N THR A 110 -18.09 -1.93 10.23
CA THR A 110 -18.36 -1.91 8.79
C THR A 110 -17.11 -2.13 7.95
N ILE A 111 -15.91 -1.82 8.46
CA ILE A 111 -14.70 -1.78 7.62
C ILE A 111 -14.10 -3.17 7.41
N TRP A 112 -13.80 -3.49 6.16
CA TRP A 112 -13.10 -4.72 5.78
C TRP A 112 -11.63 -4.44 5.52
N PHE A 113 -10.74 -5.29 5.99
CA PHE A 113 -9.29 -5.15 5.76
C PHE A 113 -8.81 -6.07 4.66
N GLN A 114 -8.23 -5.53 3.58
CA GLN A 114 -7.59 -6.29 2.53
C GLN A 114 -6.08 -6.12 2.58
N GLN A 115 -5.37 -7.25 2.50
CA GLN A 115 -3.92 -7.31 2.29
C GLN A 115 -3.58 -8.29 1.17
N ASP A 116 -2.43 -8.07 0.53
CA ASP A 116 -1.95 -8.90 -0.56
C ASP A 116 -1.39 -10.25 -0.05
N LEU A 117 -0.74 -11.00 -0.95
CA LEU A 117 -0.18 -12.31 -0.62
C LEU A 117 1.31 -12.27 -0.26
N ALA A 118 1.87 -11.10 0.08
CA ALA A 118 3.27 -10.97 0.42
C ALA A 118 3.65 -11.86 1.63
N PRO A 119 4.87 -12.44 1.66
CA PRO A 119 5.29 -13.36 2.72
C PRO A 119 5.12 -12.83 4.16
N PRO A 120 5.41 -11.55 4.48
CA PRO A 120 5.22 -11.01 5.84
C PRO A 120 3.78 -11.12 6.36
N HIS A 121 2.79 -11.08 5.46
CA HIS A 121 1.37 -11.09 5.81
C HIS A 121 0.85 -12.48 6.20
N PHE A 122 1.61 -13.53 5.88
CA PHE A 122 1.21 -14.91 6.15
C PHE A 122 1.57 -15.41 7.56
N GLY A 123 2.42 -14.69 8.28
CA GLY A 123 2.88 -15.09 9.62
C GLY A 123 1.72 -15.39 10.58
N CYS A 124 1.91 -16.37 11.47
CA CYS A 124 0.88 -16.75 12.44
C CYS A 124 0.45 -15.57 13.31
N GLN A 125 1.41 -14.76 13.77
CA GLN A 125 1.16 -13.56 14.58
C GLN A 125 0.31 -12.53 13.81
N VAL A 126 0.59 -12.32 12.52
CA VAL A 126 -0.21 -11.40 11.67
C VAL A 126 -1.65 -11.88 11.55
N ARG A 127 -1.86 -13.17 11.27
CA ARG A 127 -3.21 -13.74 11.15
C ARG A 127 -3.99 -13.70 12.46
N HIS A 128 -3.32 -13.97 13.57
CA HIS A 128 -3.92 -13.86 14.91
C HIS A 128 -4.36 -12.42 15.19
N TYR A 129 -3.47 -11.46 14.96
CA TYR A 129 -3.77 -10.04 15.07
C TYR A 129 -4.97 -9.62 14.20
N LEU A 130 -5.02 -10.05 12.94
CA LEU A 130 -6.12 -9.69 12.03
C LEU A 130 -7.46 -10.34 12.43
N ASN A 131 -7.43 -11.55 13.01
CA ASN A 131 -8.64 -12.17 13.56
C ASN A 131 -9.19 -11.40 14.76
N GLU A 132 -8.32 -10.79 15.57
CA GLU A 132 -8.73 -9.97 16.72
C GLU A 132 -9.16 -8.56 16.32
N ALA A 133 -8.41 -7.91 15.43
CA ALA A 133 -8.67 -6.53 15.01
C ALA A 133 -9.84 -6.42 14.01
N PHE A 134 -9.98 -7.40 13.12
CA PHE A 134 -11.01 -7.45 12.06
C PHE A 134 -11.75 -8.79 12.09
N PRO A 135 -12.44 -9.12 13.19
CA PRO A 135 -13.10 -10.41 13.35
C PRO A 135 -14.13 -10.60 12.24
N GLY A 136 -13.95 -11.67 11.46
CA GLY A 136 -14.83 -11.98 10.33
C GLY A 136 -14.71 -11.04 9.12
N ARG A 137 -13.79 -10.07 9.12
CA ARG A 137 -13.78 -8.92 8.20
C ARG A 137 -12.43 -8.63 7.55
N TRP A 138 -11.60 -9.65 7.34
CA TRP A 138 -10.35 -9.46 6.59
C TRP A 138 -10.20 -10.45 5.42
N ILE A 139 -9.57 -9.94 4.37
CA ILE A 139 -9.36 -10.56 3.07
C ILE A 139 -7.86 -10.72 2.87
N GLY A 140 -7.44 -11.91 2.48
CA GLY A 140 -6.02 -12.20 2.26
C GLY A 140 -5.72 -13.68 2.24
N ARG A 141 -4.44 -14.04 2.38
CA ARG A 141 -4.02 -15.44 2.43
C ARG A 141 -4.52 -16.11 3.72
N ARG A 142 -5.52 -17.00 3.59
CA ARG A 142 -6.26 -17.64 4.72
C ARG A 142 -7.15 -16.70 5.53
N GLY A 143 -7.56 -15.57 4.95
CA GLY A 143 -8.64 -14.75 5.50
C GLY A 143 -10.01 -15.35 5.23
N VAL A 144 -11.06 -14.64 5.67
CA VAL A 144 -12.46 -15.03 5.47
C VAL A 144 -12.78 -15.11 3.99
N VAL A 145 -12.25 -14.16 3.22
CA VAL A 145 -12.26 -14.17 1.76
C VAL A 145 -10.82 -14.33 1.28
N LYS A 146 -10.59 -15.29 0.39
CA LYS A 146 -9.28 -15.49 -0.23
C LYS A 146 -9.02 -14.39 -1.26
N TRP A 147 -7.87 -13.74 -1.15
CA TRP A 147 -7.39 -12.83 -2.20
C TRP A 147 -6.66 -13.63 -3.29
N PRO A 148 -6.95 -13.39 -4.58
CA PRO A 148 -6.26 -14.07 -5.68
C PRO A 148 -4.78 -13.70 -5.75
N ALA A 149 -3.95 -14.62 -6.23
CA ALA A 149 -2.52 -14.40 -6.36
C ALA A 149 -2.20 -13.52 -7.56
N ARG A 150 -1.22 -12.61 -7.39
CA ARG A 150 -0.70 -11.70 -8.43
C ARG A 150 -1.76 -10.76 -9.02
N SER A 151 -2.79 -10.42 -8.26
CA SER A 151 -3.86 -9.51 -8.69
C SER A 151 -3.58 -8.06 -8.32
N LEU A 152 -2.46 -7.53 -8.83
CA LEU A 152 -2.07 -6.13 -8.69
C LEU A 152 -3.08 -5.18 -9.35
N ASP A 153 -3.77 -5.67 -10.39
CA ASP A 153 -4.87 -5.00 -11.08
C ASP A 153 -6.12 -4.80 -10.22
N LEU A 154 -6.27 -5.58 -9.14
CA LEU A 154 -7.42 -5.50 -8.23
C LEU A 154 -7.16 -4.63 -7.01
N THR A 155 -5.95 -4.09 -6.84
CA THR A 155 -5.61 -3.18 -5.75
C THR A 155 -5.56 -1.74 -6.29
N PRO A 156 -6.48 -0.85 -5.89
CA PRO A 156 -6.47 0.55 -6.32
C PRO A 156 -5.14 1.26 -6.06
N LEU A 157 -4.44 0.87 -5.00
CA LEU A 157 -3.12 1.37 -4.66
C LEU A 157 -2.10 1.17 -5.80
N ASP A 158 -2.01 -0.04 -6.37
CA ASP A 158 -1.02 -0.37 -7.39
C ASP A 158 -1.36 0.21 -8.77
N PHE A 159 -2.65 0.29 -9.10
CA PHE A 159 -3.13 0.86 -10.37
C PHE A 159 -3.15 2.40 -10.38
N PHE A 160 -3.56 3.04 -9.29
CA PHE A 160 -3.84 4.48 -9.25
C PHE A 160 -2.82 5.29 -8.46
N LEU A 161 -2.47 4.85 -7.25
CA LEU A 161 -1.65 5.65 -6.34
C LEU A 161 -0.14 5.51 -6.63
N TRP A 162 0.32 4.30 -6.89
CA TRP A 162 1.74 3.97 -6.98
C TRP A 162 2.32 4.02 -8.38
N VAL A 163 1.72 4.77 -9.31
CA VAL A 163 2.29 4.96 -10.66
C VAL A 163 3.64 5.67 -10.56
N LYS A 164 4.71 4.86 -10.41
CA LYS A 164 6.06 5.28 -10.03
C LYS A 164 6.69 6.24 -11.02
N ASN A 165 6.25 6.21 -12.28
CA ASN A 165 6.68 7.14 -13.32
C ASN A 165 6.47 8.60 -12.90
N ARG A 166 5.39 8.92 -12.17
CA ARG A 166 5.17 10.30 -11.69
C ARG A 166 6.10 10.71 -10.55
N VAL A 167 6.49 9.76 -9.71
CA VAL A 167 7.37 10.00 -8.55
C VAL A 167 8.82 10.24 -9.01
N TYR A 168 9.29 9.48 -10.00
CA TYR A 168 10.68 9.53 -10.45
C TYR A 168 10.99 10.58 -11.53
N VAL A 169 10.00 10.99 -12.34
CA VAL A 169 10.18 12.07 -13.33
C VAL A 169 10.55 13.40 -12.67
N ILE A 170 10.08 13.66 -11.44
CA ILE A 170 10.32 14.93 -10.76
C ILE A 170 11.70 14.96 -10.07
N ASP A 171 12.23 13.82 -9.62
CA ASP A 171 13.56 13.75 -9.00
C ASP A 171 14.70 14.03 -10.01
N HIS A 172 14.48 13.71 -11.30
CA HIS A 172 15.47 13.94 -12.35
C HIS A 172 15.61 15.42 -12.76
N MET A 173 14.55 16.22 -12.61
CA MET A 173 14.52 17.62 -13.06
C MET A 173 15.17 18.62 -12.07
N GLU A 174 15.48 18.24 -10.82
CA GLU A 174 15.96 19.18 -9.78
C GLU A 174 17.20 18.73 -8.96
N SER A 175 18.01 17.82 -9.49
CA SER A 175 19.07 17.16 -8.73
C SER A 175 20.37 17.99 -8.55
N LYS A 176 20.42 18.77 -7.45
CA LYS A 176 21.64 19.05 -6.64
C LYS A 176 21.29 19.37 -5.17
N ASN A 177 20.94 18.39 -4.32
CA ASN A 177 21.21 18.45 -2.86
C ASN A 177 20.72 17.26 -2.01
N SER A 178 21.37 17.09 -0.85
CA SER A 178 21.31 15.99 0.14
C SER A 178 20.02 15.82 0.97
N LYS A 179 18.92 16.52 0.66
CA LYS A 179 17.64 16.44 1.42
C LYS A 179 16.59 15.53 0.76
N LYS A 180 17.00 14.42 0.16
CA LYS A 180 16.14 13.53 -0.65
C LYS A 180 14.93 12.93 0.10
N LYS A 181 15.06 12.62 1.40
CA LYS A 181 13.96 12.09 2.24
C LYS A 181 12.76 13.05 2.33
N TYR A 182 13.01 14.33 2.56
CA TYR A 182 11.97 15.36 2.66
C TYR A 182 11.38 15.70 1.29
N ARG A 183 12.16 15.58 0.21
CA ARG A 183 11.69 15.79 -1.17
C ARG A 183 10.76 14.69 -1.64
N MET A 184 11.07 13.43 -1.35
CA MET A 184 10.17 12.31 -1.66
C MET A 184 8.86 12.41 -0.87
N LEU A 185 8.93 12.85 0.39
CA LEU A 185 7.76 13.21 1.21
C LEU A 185 6.92 14.32 0.57
N LEU A 186 7.55 15.42 0.16
CA LEU A 186 6.89 16.54 -0.52
C LEU A 186 6.28 16.11 -1.85
N LEU A 187 6.95 15.23 -2.59
CA LEU A 187 6.48 14.69 -3.87
C LEU A 187 5.27 13.79 -3.74
N ILE A 188 5.28 12.88 -2.76
CA ILE A 188 4.10 12.07 -2.43
C ILE A 188 2.94 13.00 -2.04
N PHE A 189 3.22 14.02 -1.20
CA PHE A 189 2.21 14.99 -0.78
C PHE A 189 1.66 15.85 -1.95
N LEU A 190 2.52 16.29 -2.87
CA LEU A 190 2.16 17.08 -4.06
C LEU A 190 1.44 16.25 -5.14
N LEU A 191 1.77 14.97 -5.28
CA LEU A 191 1.07 14.06 -6.19
C LEU A 191 -0.35 13.82 -5.71
N LEU A 192 -0.54 13.75 -4.39
CA LEU A 192 -1.86 13.51 -3.79
C LEU A 192 -2.75 14.76 -3.83
N SER A 193 -2.20 15.95 -3.59
CA SER A 193 -2.98 17.19 -3.64
C SER A 193 -3.54 17.50 -5.03
N LYS A 194 -2.92 16.99 -6.09
CA LYS A 194 -3.39 17.16 -7.47
C LYS A 194 -4.35 16.07 -7.96
N THR A 195 -4.46 14.95 -7.24
CA THR A 195 -5.21 13.78 -7.69
C THR A 195 -6.54 13.58 -6.94
N PHE A 196 -6.72 14.26 -5.80
CA PHE A 196 -7.91 14.14 -4.94
C PHE A 196 -8.66 15.47 -4.70
N ILE A 197 -8.49 16.46 -5.60
CA ILE A 197 -9.33 17.68 -5.69
C ILE A 197 -10.16 17.61 -6.96
#